data_AF-A0A7C7SIK5-F1
#
_entry.id   AF-A0A7C7SIK5-F1
#
_cell.length_a   1.000
_cell.length_b   1.000
_cell.length_c   1.000
_cell.angle_alpha   90.00
_cell.angle_beta   90.00
_cell.angle_gamma   90.00
#
_symmetry.space_group_name_H-M   'P 1'
#
loop_
_entity.id
_entity.type
_entity.pdbx_description
1 polymer ?
#
loop_
_entity_poly.entity_id
_entity_poly.type
_entity_poly.pdbx_seq_one_letter_code
_entity_poly.pdbx_strand_id
1 'polypeptide(L)'
;MTEGPDPSVVEGSPRRGPAGALRRDPGLAAALVVLMVGSVVALSVDVPRTLRGIKGDEASYVAMALSLAHDGNLVYESEDEERFFSVYNGGPQGIYLKKGVRSFFEFDGVFPYLHRGTYAEGRDDRLFFGKAFISSVFAAPFVLLAGVNGILWFNVVLLAGIVWCAY
;
A
#
# COMPACT_ATOMS: atom_id res chain seq x y z
N MET A 1 50.29 -49.85 31.64
CA MET A 1 48.81 -49.77 31.50
C MET A 1 48.32 -48.63 32.36
N THR A 2 48.21 -47.43 31.78
CA THR A 2 47.41 -46.31 32.30
C THR A 2 47.08 -45.45 31.09
N GLU A 3 46.05 -45.84 30.33
CA GLU A 3 45.42 -44.97 29.34
C GLU A 3 44.82 -43.77 30.08
N GLY A 4 45.34 -42.57 29.80
CA GLY A 4 44.68 -41.33 30.19
C GLY A 4 43.49 -41.07 29.27
N PRO A 5 42.35 -40.55 29.77
CA PRO A 5 41.18 -40.33 28.94
C PRO A 5 41.43 -39.24 27.89
N ASP A 6 41.05 -39.56 26.67
CA ASP A 6 41.13 -38.78 25.43
C ASP A 6 40.42 -37.42 25.53
N PRO A 7 41.06 -36.28 25.18
CA PRO A 7 40.43 -34.95 25.25
C PRO A 7 39.41 -34.67 24.13
N SER A 8 39.04 -35.63 23.29
CA SER A 8 38.13 -35.40 22.15
C SER A 8 36.64 -35.64 22.41
N VAL A 9 36.12 -35.38 23.62
CA VAL A 9 34.66 -35.30 23.80
C VAL A 9 34.21 -33.92 23.31
N VAL A 10 33.93 -33.90 22.01
CA VAL A 10 33.28 -32.85 21.25
C VAL A 10 32.07 -32.31 22.02
N GLU A 11 32.22 -31.14 22.63
CA GLU A 11 31.11 -30.29 23.04
C GLU A 11 30.34 -29.89 21.77
N GLY A 12 29.36 -30.71 21.40
CA GLY A 12 28.41 -30.37 20.36
C GLY A 12 27.66 -29.11 20.78
N SER A 13 28.06 -27.97 20.23
CA SER A 13 27.30 -26.73 20.30
C SER A 13 25.82 -27.04 20.06
N PRO A 14 24.89 -26.66 20.96
CA PRO A 14 23.49 -26.91 20.74
C PRO A 14 23.11 -26.20 19.45
N ARG A 15 22.75 -26.97 18.42
CA ARG A 15 22.18 -26.44 17.18
C ARG A 15 20.92 -25.68 17.58
N ARG A 16 21.04 -24.36 17.75
CA ARG A 16 19.89 -23.46 17.88
C ARG A 16 19.10 -23.62 16.60
N GLY A 17 18.04 -24.43 16.65
CA GLY A 17 17.07 -24.49 15.57
C GLY A 17 16.48 -23.09 15.36
N PRO A 18 16.13 -22.72 14.11
CA PRO A 18 15.54 -21.41 13.79
C PRO A 18 14.23 -21.13 14.56
N ALA A 19 13.62 -22.16 15.15
CA ALA A 19 12.44 -22.07 15.99
C ALA A 19 12.66 -21.35 17.36
N GLY A 20 13.90 -21.18 17.80
CA GLY A 20 14.22 -20.55 19.10
C GLY A 20 14.32 -19.02 19.06
N ALA A 21 14.61 -18.43 17.90
CA ALA A 21 14.74 -16.99 17.74
C ALA A 21 13.36 -16.30 17.75
N LEU A 22 12.35 -16.93 17.13
CA LEU A 22 10.98 -16.41 17.04
C LEU A 22 10.29 -16.22 18.40
N ARG A 23 10.78 -16.86 19.47
CA ARG A 23 10.04 -16.97 20.74
C ARG A 23 10.28 -15.82 21.72
N ARG A 24 11.16 -14.85 21.41
CA ARG A 24 11.55 -13.79 22.37
C ARG A 24 11.79 -12.40 21.78
N ASP A 25 11.28 -12.10 20.60
CA ASP A 25 11.34 -10.74 20.07
C ASP A 25 10.06 -9.99 20.46
N PRO A 26 10.10 -9.10 21.49
CA PRO A 26 8.91 -8.38 21.95
C PRO A 26 8.32 -7.51 20.84
N GLY A 27 9.15 -7.04 19.90
CA GLY A 27 8.73 -6.28 18.72
C GLY A 27 7.86 -7.07 17.76
N LEU A 28 8.26 -8.30 17.42
CA LEU A 28 7.47 -9.23 16.60
C LEU A 28 6.12 -9.54 17.25
N ALA A 29 6.12 -9.83 18.56
CA ALA A 29 4.88 -10.11 19.28
C ALA A 29 3.95 -8.89 19.28
N ALA A 30 4.47 -7.69 19.56
CA ALA A 30 3.69 -6.45 19.51
C ALA A 30 3.14 -6.16 18.11
N ALA A 31 3.96 -6.32 17.06
CA ALA A 31 3.56 -6.13 15.67
C ALA A 31 2.44 -7.11 15.28
N LEU A 32 2.53 -8.39 15.66
CA LEU A 32 1.47 -9.38 15.40
C LEU A 32 0.17 -9.07 16.13
N VAL A 33 0.24 -8.61 17.39
CA VAL A 33 -0.96 -8.21 18.15
C VAL A 33 -1.63 -7.00 17.48
N VAL A 34 -0.85 -5.97 17.11
CA VAL A 34 -1.35 -4.80 16.37
C VAL A 34 -1.96 -5.22 15.05
N LEU A 35 -1.31 -6.12 14.31
CA LEU A 35 -1.81 -6.62 13.03
C LEU A 35 -3.13 -7.37 13.21
N MET A 36 -3.21 -8.29 14.18
CA MET A 36 -4.40 -9.10 14.43
C MET A 36 -5.59 -8.25 14.89
N VAL A 37 -5.40 -7.47 15.97
CA VAL A 37 -6.46 -6.63 16.53
C VAL A 37 -6.86 -5.54 15.55
N GLY A 38 -5.87 -4.88 14.93
CA GLY A 38 -6.10 -3.85 13.95
C GLY A 38 -6.81 -4.37 12.70
N SER A 39 -6.50 -5.58 12.22
CA SER A 39 -7.18 -6.16 11.05
C SER A 39 -8.65 -6.46 11.36
N VAL A 40 -8.95 -7.02 12.54
CA VAL A 40 -10.34 -7.26 12.97
C VAL A 40 -11.11 -5.95 13.04
N VAL A 41 -10.54 -4.91 13.64
CA VAL A 41 -11.17 -3.59 13.71
C VAL A 41 -11.36 -3.00 12.32
N ALA A 42 -10.32 -3.03 11.47
CA ALA A 42 -10.36 -2.43 10.14
C ALA A 42 -11.42 -3.06 9.24
N LEU A 43 -11.59 -4.38 9.31
CA LEU A 43 -12.59 -5.09 8.53
C LEU A 43 -14.01 -4.95 9.10
N SER A 44 -14.15 -4.69 10.40
CA SER A 44 -15.45 -4.58 11.08
C SER A 44 -16.03 -3.17 11.07
N VAL A 45 -15.21 -2.13 10.89
CA VAL A 45 -15.66 -0.74 10.88
C VAL A 45 -16.31 -0.40 9.54
N ASP A 46 -17.52 0.15 9.58
CA ASP A 46 -18.13 0.81 8.43
C ASP A 46 -17.43 2.15 8.19
N VAL A 47 -16.32 2.12 7.44
CA VAL A 47 -15.51 3.30 7.09
C VAL A 47 -16.36 4.43 6.48
N PRO A 48 -17.27 4.17 5.51
CA PRO A 48 -18.05 5.24 4.88
C PRO A 48 -19.00 5.98 5.83
N ARG A 49 -19.61 5.25 6.80
CA ARG A 49 -20.51 5.86 7.80
C ARG A 49 -19.75 6.53 8.94
N THR A 50 -18.60 5.99 9.32
CA THR A 50 -17.84 6.45 10.49
C THR A 50 -17.05 7.72 10.22
N LEU A 51 -16.52 7.89 9.00
CA LEU A 51 -15.67 9.05 8.67
C LEU A 51 -16.40 10.36 8.36
N ARG A 52 -17.75 10.41 8.44
CA ARG A 52 -18.56 11.62 8.17
C ARG A 52 -18.21 12.30 6.83
N GLY A 53 -18.05 11.48 5.79
CA GLY A 53 -17.71 11.94 4.44
C GLY A 53 -16.21 12.12 4.22
N ILE A 54 -15.80 12.05 2.96
CA ILE A 54 -14.41 12.20 2.56
C ILE A 54 -14.03 13.68 2.53
N LYS A 55 -12.87 14.04 3.10
CA LYS A 55 -12.36 15.42 3.09
C LYS A 55 -11.26 15.61 2.05
N GLY A 56 -11.47 16.60 1.18
CA GLY A 56 -10.41 17.17 0.34
C GLY A 56 -9.73 16.15 -0.56
N ASP A 57 -8.42 16.01 -0.42
CA ASP A 57 -7.59 15.22 -1.31
C ASP A 57 -7.64 13.70 -1.07
N GLU A 58 -8.24 13.26 0.03
CA GLU A 58 -8.49 11.84 0.31
C GLU A 58 -9.39 11.20 -0.76
N ALA A 59 -10.33 11.97 -1.32
CA ALA A 59 -11.20 11.51 -2.40
C ALA A 59 -10.39 11.10 -3.64
N SER A 60 -9.31 11.81 -3.92
CA SER A 60 -8.41 11.48 -5.03
C SER A 60 -7.73 10.13 -4.81
N TYR A 61 -7.28 9.84 -3.58
CA TYR A 61 -6.61 8.58 -3.27
C TYR A 61 -7.56 7.39 -3.29
N VAL A 62 -8.75 7.56 -2.74
CA VAL A 62 -9.79 6.53 -2.70
C VAL A 62 -10.28 6.22 -4.11
N ALA A 63 -10.58 7.23 -4.92
CA ALA A 63 -11.00 7.05 -6.30
C ALA A 63 -9.89 6.41 -7.16
N MET A 64 -8.63 6.82 -7.00
CA MET A 64 -7.49 6.14 -7.65
C MET A 64 -7.39 4.66 -7.26
N ALA A 65 -7.56 4.34 -5.97
CA ALA A 65 -7.47 2.96 -5.50
C ALA A 65 -8.62 2.11 -6.03
N LEU A 66 -9.83 2.67 -6.12
CA LEU A 66 -11.00 2.02 -6.68
C LEU A 66 -10.84 1.76 -8.19
N SER A 67 -10.43 2.77 -8.95
CA SER A 67 -10.15 2.67 -10.40
C SER A 67 -9.06 1.62 -10.67
N LEU A 68 -7.99 1.62 -9.88
CA LEU A 68 -6.91 0.65 -10.05
C LEU A 68 -7.29 -0.77 -9.60
N ALA A 69 -8.15 -0.91 -8.59
CA ALA A 69 -8.64 -2.20 -8.12
C ALA A 69 -9.63 -2.85 -9.10
N HIS A 70 -10.47 -2.07 -9.77
CA HIS A 70 -11.48 -2.61 -10.68
C HIS A 70 -11.00 -2.67 -12.13
N ASP A 71 -10.38 -1.60 -12.62
CA ASP A 71 -10.07 -1.42 -14.04
C ASP A 71 -8.56 -1.52 -14.33
N GLY A 72 -7.71 -1.54 -13.29
CA GLY A 72 -6.26 -1.66 -13.42
C GLY A 72 -5.59 -0.45 -14.06
N ASN A 73 -6.28 0.69 -14.11
CA ASN A 73 -5.79 1.92 -14.72
C ASN A 73 -5.90 3.13 -13.75
N LEU A 74 -5.44 4.30 -14.19
CA LEU A 74 -5.52 5.58 -13.43
C LEU A 74 -6.25 6.65 -14.25
N VAL A 75 -7.23 6.22 -15.05
CA VAL A 75 -8.08 7.10 -15.85
C VAL A 75 -9.35 7.34 -15.06
N TYR A 76 -9.74 8.60 -14.89
CA TYR A 76 -11.01 8.93 -14.24
C TYR A 76 -12.14 8.84 -15.27
N GLU A 77 -13.02 7.86 -15.08
CA GLU A 77 -14.20 7.63 -15.93
C GLU A 77 -15.52 7.86 -15.14
N SER A 78 -16.64 7.95 -15.85
CA SER A 78 -17.98 8.09 -15.24
C SER A 78 -18.31 6.95 -14.27
N GLU A 79 -17.84 5.75 -14.59
CA GLU A 79 -18.01 4.52 -13.83
C GLU A 79 -17.29 4.60 -12.46
N ASP A 80 -16.18 5.34 -12.37
CA ASP A 80 -15.51 5.61 -11.09
C ASP A 80 -16.37 6.48 -10.18
N GLU A 81 -17.09 7.44 -10.74
CA GLU A 81 -17.98 8.30 -9.99
C GLU A 81 -19.18 7.53 -9.44
N GLU A 82 -19.79 6.66 -10.26
CA GLU A 82 -20.89 5.79 -9.83
C GLU A 82 -20.46 4.83 -8.71
N ARG A 83 -19.28 4.22 -8.84
CA ARG A 83 -18.69 3.37 -7.80
C ARG A 83 -18.45 4.16 -6.52
N PHE A 84 -17.84 5.34 -6.62
CA PHE A 84 -17.62 6.21 -5.48
C PHE A 84 -18.94 6.59 -4.79
N PHE A 85 -19.95 6.94 -5.58
CA PHE A 85 -21.28 7.29 -5.09
C PHE A 85 -21.95 6.10 -4.40
N SER A 86 -21.83 4.89 -4.94
CA SER A 86 -22.39 3.67 -4.33
C SER A 86 -21.82 3.37 -2.94
N VAL A 87 -20.55 3.74 -2.71
CA VAL A 87 -19.86 3.52 -1.43
C VAL A 87 -20.18 4.60 -0.42
N TYR A 88 -20.10 5.88 -0.82
CA TYR A 88 -20.16 7.02 0.09
C TYR A 88 -21.52 7.74 0.09
N ASN A 89 -22.47 7.35 -0.76
CA ASN A 89 -23.76 8.03 -1.00
C ASN A 89 -23.59 9.54 -1.26
N GLY A 90 -22.46 9.92 -1.88
CA GLY A 90 -22.11 11.31 -2.15
C GLY A 90 -20.97 11.39 -3.16
N GLY A 91 -20.92 12.49 -3.91
CA GLY A 91 -19.90 12.70 -4.93
C GLY A 91 -18.50 12.98 -4.34
N PRO A 92 -17.42 12.63 -5.05
CA PRO A 92 -16.06 12.88 -4.61
C PRO A 92 -15.78 14.39 -4.54
N GLN A 93 -15.63 14.92 -3.34
CA GLN A 93 -15.27 16.33 -3.12
C GLN A 93 -13.75 16.48 -2.99
N GLY A 94 -13.17 17.47 -3.66
CA GLY A 94 -11.73 17.76 -3.58
C GLY A 94 -10.84 16.87 -4.45
N ILE A 95 -11.42 16.24 -5.49
CA ILE A 95 -10.65 15.47 -6.46
C ILE A 95 -9.80 16.38 -7.36
N TYR A 96 -8.53 16.01 -7.56
CA TYR A 96 -7.63 16.70 -8.48
C TYR A 96 -7.49 15.90 -9.77
N LEU A 97 -8.10 16.41 -10.84
CA LEU A 97 -8.03 15.84 -12.18
C LEU A 97 -7.12 16.68 -13.07
N LYS A 98 -6.28 16.01 -13.84
CA LYS A 98 -5.40 16.60 -14.84
C LYS A 98 -5.71 16.02 -16.20
N LYS A 99 -5.78 16.86 -17.22
CA LYS A 99 -5.87 16.39 -18.61
C LYS A 99 -4.63 15.59 -18.98
N GLY A 100 -4.82 14.54 -19.79
CA GLY A 100 -3.75 13.68 -20.26
C GLY A 100 -2.63 14.47 -20.94
N VAL A 101 -1.42 14.33 -20.41
CA VAL A 101 -0.20 14.84 -21.05
C VAL A 101 0.73 13.66 -21.28
N ARG A 102 1.14 13.46 -22.53
CA ARG A 102 2.09 12.41 -22.89
C ARG A 102 3.49 12.96 -22.64
N SER A 103 4.15 12.47 -21.59
CA SER A 103 5.55 12.78 -21.34
C SER A 103 6.43 11.65 -21.83
N PHE A 104 7.34 11.96 -22.73
CA PHE A 104 8.33 11.03 -23.22
C PHE A 104 9.71 11.46 -22.72
N PHE A 105 10.56 10.47 -22.49
CA PHE A 105 11.97 10.68 -22.23
C PHE A 105 12.72 10.32 -23.49
N GLU A 106 13.30 11.32 -24.12
CA GLU A 106 14.12 11.15 -25.32
C GLU A 106 15.58 11.18 -24.89
N PHE A 107 16.29 10.12 -25.24
CA PHE A 107 17.73 10.00 -25.01
C PHE A 107 18.45 10.47 -26.26
N ASP A 108 18.97 11.70 -26.21
CA ASP A 108 19.73 12.27 -27.30
C ASP A 108 21.23 12.26 -26.99
N GLY A 109 22.05 12.20 -28.04
CA GLY A 109 23.51 12.27 -27.95
C GLY A 109 24.07 13.65 -27.55
N VAL A 110 23.20 14.62 -27.24
CA VAL A 110 23.56 16.00 -26.91
C VAL A 110 23.26 16.27 -25.43
N PHE A 111 24.22 16.82 -24.70
CA PHE A 111 24.05 17.17 -23.30
C PHE A 111 23.04 18.32 -23.12
N PRO A 112 22.03 18.22 -22.20
CA PRO A 112 21.76 17.11 -21.29
C PRO A 112 21.16 15.89 -22.02
N TYR A 113 21.77 14.71 -21.84
CA TYR A 113 21.42 13.47 -22.56
C TYR A 113 19.97 12.99 -22.39
N LEU A 114 19.22 13.60 -21.47
CA LEU A 114 17.83 13.32 -21.14
C LEU A 114 16.99 14.56 -21.43
N HIS A 115 16.22 14.53 -22.51
CA HIS A 115 15.23 15.54 -22.82
C HIS A 115 13.83 15.02 -22.45
N ARG A 116 13.10 15.80 -21.64
CA ARG A 116 11.70 15.49 -21.29
C ARG A 116 10.77 16.30 -22.19
N GLY A 117 10.24 15.68 -23.24
CA GLY A 117 9.17 16.26 -24.05
C GLY A 117 7.82 15.97 -23.40
N THR A 118 7.00 17.00 -23.16
CA THR A 118 5.61 16.82 -22.69
C THR A 118 4.69 17.43 -23.73
N TYR A 119 3.89 16.60 -24.38
CA TYR A 119 2.88 17.04 -25.34
C TYR A 119 1.50 16.91 -24.70
N ALA A 120 0.64 17.90 -24.91
CA ALA A 120 -0.78 17.75 -24.62
C ALA A 120 -1.30 16.63 -25.54
N GLU A 121 -1.79 15.54 -24.94
CA GLU A 121 -2.44 14.52 -25.74
C GLU A 121 -3.70 15.17 -26.32
N GLY A 122 -3.84 15.26 -27.66
CA GLY A 122 -4.98 15.92 -28.32
C GLY A 122 -6.36 15.30 -28.05
N ARG A 123 -6.42 14.36 -27.11
CA ARG A 123 -7.62 13.73 -26.56
C ARG A 123 -7.99 14.42 -25.26
N ASP A 124 -8.78 15.49 -25.40
CA ASP A 124 -9.31 16.29 -24.29
C ASP A 124 -10.42 15.58 -23.49
N ASP A 125 -10.83 14.39 -23.92
CA ASP A 125 -11.89 13.55 -23.34
C ASP A 125 -11.43 12.74 -22.13
N ARG A 126 -10.12 12.62 -21.88
CA ARG A 126 -9.59 11.77 -20.80
C ARG A 126 -8.98 12.58 -19.66
N LEU A 127 -9.50 12.36 -18.47
CA LEU A 127 -9.01 12.92 -17.23
C LEU A 127 -8.18 11.86 -16.48
N PHE A 128 -7.03 12.27 -15.98
CA PHE A 128 -6.14 11.43 -15.17
C PHE A 128 -6.03 12.02 -13.77
N PHE A 129 -5.79 11.18 -12.78
CA PHE A 129 -5.58 11.64 -11.42
C PHE A 129 -4.26 12.42 -11.28
N GLY A 130 -4.34 13.63 -10.72
CA GLY A 130 -3.22 14.58 -10.63
C GLY A 130 -2.34 14.45 -9.39
N LYS A 131 -2.51 13.40 -8.58
CA LYS A 131 -1.85 13.25 -7.26
C LYS A 131 -0.94 12.02 -7.20
N ALA A 132 -0.11 11.92 -6.16
CA ALA A 132 0.85 10.83 -5.98
C ALA A 132 0.14 9.47 -5.90
N PHE A 133 0.16 8.70 -6.99
CA PHE A 133 -0.57 7.43 -7.11
C PHE A 133 0.01 6.26 -6.28
N ILE A 134 1.25 6.40 -5.77
CA ILE A 134 1.98 5.31 -5.09
C ILE A 134 1.15 4.72 -3.95
N SER A 135 0.57 5.55 -3.09
CA SER A 135 -0.26 5.09 -1.97
C SER A 135 -1.47 4.29 -2.45
N SER A 136 -2.16 4.78 -3.47
CA SER A 136 -3.32 4.12 -4.07
C SER A 136 -2.97 2.80 -4.75
N VAL A 137 -1.79 2.69 -5.38
CA VAL A 137 -1.31 1.45 -5.99
C VAL A 137 -1.08 0.36 -4.95
N PHE A 138 -0.47 0.70 -3.81
CA PHE A 138 -0.27 -0.27 -2.74
C PHE A 138 -1.58 -0.60 -2.00
N ALA A 139 -2.51 0.34 -1.91
CA ALA A 139 -3.82 0.11 -1.31
C ALA A 139 -4.77 -0.71 -2.21
N ALA A 140 -4.66 -0.60 -3.53
CA ALA A 140 -5.53 -1.26 -4.50
C ALA A 140 -5.76 -2.77 -4.28
N PRO A 141 -4.74 -3.63 -4.03
CA PRO A 141 -4.97 -5.05 -3.78
C PRO A 141 -5.78 -5.29 -2.49
N PHE A 142 -5.61 -4.44 -1.47
CA PHE A 142 -6.41 -4.51 -0.25
C PHE A 142 -7.85 -4.07 -0.50
N VAL A 143 -8.03 -3.06 -1.38
CA VAL A 143 -9.35 -2.61 -1.81
C VAL A 143 -10.09 -3.67 -2.61
N LEU A 144 -9.39 -4.45 -3.43
CA LEU A 144 -9.96 -5.56 -4.18
C LEU A 144 -10.47 -6.68 -3.24
N LEU A 145 -9.75 -6.95 -2.14
CA LEU A 145 -10.08 -8.02 -1.20
C LEU A 145 -11.17 -7.62 -0.18
N ALA A 146 -11.16 -6.38 0.30
CA ALA A 146 -11.99 -5.94 1.43
C ALA A 146 -12.80 -4.67 1.13
N GLY A 147 -12.87 -4.23 -0.13
CA GLY A 147 -13.51 -2.98 -0.51
C GLY A 147 -12.83 -1.78 0.14
N VAL A 148 -13.59 -0.76 0.50
CA VAL A 148 -13.06 0.46 1.14
C VAL A 148 -12.38 0.21 2.48
N ASN A 149 -12.81 -0.82 3.21
CA ASN A 149 -12.16 -1.25 4.45
C ASN A 149 -10.72 -1.72 4.21
N GLY A 150 -10.39 -2.12 2.98
CA GLY A 150 -9.04 -2.43 2.53
C GLY A 150 -8.04 -1.29 2.69
N ILE A 151 -8.48 -0.03 2.53
CA ILE A 151 -7.60 1.14 2.76
C ILE A 151 -7.21 1.25 4.23
N LEU A 152 -8.16 1.00 5.13
CA LEU A 152 -7.91 1.02 6.57
C LEU A 152 -7.04 -0.17 6.98
N TRP A 153 -7.30 -1.34 6.38
CA TRP A 153 -6.49 -2.54 6.59
C TRP A 153 -5.04 -2.34 6.13
N PHE A 154 -4.81 -1.70 4.97
CA PHE A 154 -3.47 -1.35 4.50
C PHE A 154 -2.70 -0.48 5.51
N ASN A 155 -3.36 0.54 6.09
CA ASN A 155 -2.75 1.37 7.14
C ASN A 155 -2.38 0.57 8.40
N VAL A 156 -3.19 -0.42 8.78
CA VAL A 156 -2.87 -1.31 9.91
C VAL A 156 -1.64 -2.17 9.61
N VAL A 157 -1.51 -2.69 8.38
CA VAL A 157 -0.31 -3.45 7.98
C VAL A 157 0.94 -2.58 8.05
N LEU A 158 0.86 -1.33 7.55
CA LEU A 158 1.96 -0.37 7.65
C LEU A 158 2.32 -0.07 9.11
N LEU A 159 1.32 0.16 9.96
CA LEU A 159 1.53 0.42 11.38
C LEU A 159 2.22 -0.77 12.06
N ALA A 160 1.78 -2.00 11.78
CA ALA A 160 2.42 -3.21 12.30
C ALA A 160 3.87 -3.34 11.81
N GLY A 161 4.15 -3.00 10.54
CA GLY A 161 5.50 -2.96 10.00
C GLY A 161 6.40 -1.91 10.67
N ILE A 162 5.88 -0.72 10.97
CA ILE A 162 6.62 0.30 11.72
C ILE A 162 6.94 -0.18 13.13
N VAL A 163 5.97 -0.79 13.83
CA VAL A 163 6.19 -1.37 15.16
C VAL A 163 7.25 -2.45 15.10
N TRP A 164 7.24 -3.29 14.07
CA TRP A 164 8.29 -4.28 13.86
C TRP A 164 9.68 -3.63 13.72
N CYS A 165 9.82 -2.64 12.83
CA CYS A 165 11.10 -2.00 12.55
C CYS A 165 11.64 -1.14 13.69
N ALA A 166 10.77 -0.70 14.61
CA ALA A 166 11.15 0.13 15.74
C ALA A 166 11.84 -0.63 16.89
N TYR A 167 11.69 -1.96 16.93
CA TYR A 167 12.27 -2.85 17.94
C TYR A 167 13.43 -3.66 17.37
#